data_AF-C5XEV0-F1
#
_entry.id   AF-C5XEV0-F1
#
_cell.length_a   1.000
_cell.length_b   1.000
_cell.length_c   1.000
_cell.angle_alpha   90.00
_cell.angle_beta   90.00
_cell.angle_gamma   90.00
#
_symmetry.space_group_name_H-M   'P 1'
#
loop_
_entity.id
_entity.type
_entity.pdbx_description
1 polymer ?
#
loop_
_entity_poly.entity_id
_entity_poly.type
_entity_poly.pdbx_seq_one_letter_code
_entity_poly.pdbx_strand_id
1 'polypeptide(L)'
;MTLLAAITNPAAGSLPGSSEKAHPIVLTPGAAPPPPTSSALPTPIPPSAWSLSPADRTFATAASYLATSLDSCSSLPRLRLLLTNFVATLSQSLALPTPPPAIPAAIRAVAPYFPAAIASLVASKAASLAEHDILLALAESRLLRHPPPELISSLCDNDRVDLVCALLRQAADIRSSEILAALRCFLSPASEKAYDAMMDVKGRWKDAAVLAVNRCREKSAGKKKNADAAARRAALLLMMGHDGFTSPEVCLHYLFASGNVDSVVLGAAVAELDGGEVVRLMRYLNKWIGKYRRFSEARTCPEAVENLGLEQCQSVPSFGAVARALGVLLDNHFSHLVLNADVREDLRAAELMVRELAAEAESSGPILDLLHRLQLDK
;
A
#
# COMPACT_ATOMS: atom_id res chain seq x y z
N MET A 1 26.05 2.23 15.11
CA MET A 1 25.66 3.63 15.42
C MET A 1 24.15 3.69 15.46
N THR A 2 23.53 3.98 16.60
CA THR A 2 22.07 3.86 16.80
C THR A 2 21.36 5.19 16.59
N LEU A 3 20.23 5.18 15.85
CA LEU A 3 19.38 6.36 15.62
C LEU A 3 18.83 6.96 16.94
N LEU A 4 18.76 6.14 17.99
CA LEU A 4 18.30 6.52 19.34
C LEU A 4 19.15 7.63 19.98
N ALA A 5 20.45 7.67 19.73
CA ALA A 5 21.37 8.63 20.37
C ALA A 5 21.20 10.08 19.86
N ALA A 6 20.58 10.26 18.70
CA ALA A 6 20.36 11.59 18.12
C ALA A 6 19.07 12.27 18.59
N ILE A 7 18.19 11.54 19.29
CA ILE A 7 16.86 12.03 19.72
C ILE A 7 16.90 12.63 21.12
N THR A 8 17.88 12.26 21.96
CA THR A 8 17.76 12.40 23.43
C THR A 8 18.38 13.65 24.06
N ASN A 9 19.06 14.55 23.34
CA ASN A 9 19.71 15.72 23.97
C ASN A 9 19.40 17.07 23.29
N PRO A 10 18.47 17.88 23.84
CA PRO A 10 18.35 19.30 23.54
C PRO A 10 18.66 20.14 24.80
N ALA A 11 19.79 20.86 24.82
CA ALA A 11 20.10 21.81 25.89
C ALA A 11 19.78 23.26 25.47
N ALA A 12 18.81 23.82 26.19
CA ALA A 12 18.61 25.20 26.69
C ALA A 12 19.08 26.44 25.90
N GLY A 13 18.16 27.39 25.68
CA GLY A 13 18.48 28.80 25.39
C GLY A 13 17.30 29.71 24.99
N SER A 14 16.68 30.36 26.00
CA SER A 14 16.03 31.69 26.03
C SER A 14 14.81 32.09 25.13
N LEU A 15 13.74 32.52 25.82
CA LEU A 15 12.59 33.37 25.43
C LEU A 15 12.97 34.88 25.26
N PRO A 16 12.05 35.85 25.05
CA PRO A 16 11.04 36.04 23.98
C PRO A 16 11.00 37.50 23.43
N GLY A 17 10.19 37.80 22.39
CA GLY A 17 9.91 39.19 21.98
C GLY A 17 8.81 39.38 20.92
N SER A 18 7.81 40.20 21.26
CA SER A 18 6.67 40.83 20.53
C SER A 18 6.91 41.28 19.07
N SER A 19 5.96 41.57 18.16
CA SER A 19 4.56 42.06 18.20
C SER A 19 3.93 42.01 16.77
N GLU A 20 2.59 41.94 16.69
CA GLU A 20 1.70 42.56 15.66
C GLU A 20 1.77 42.14 14.16
N LYS A 21 0.68 41.92 13.39
CA LYS A 21 -0.73 42.36 13.42
C LYS A 21 -1.64 41.31 12.75
N ALA A 22 -2.84 41.15 13.31
CA ALA A 22 -3.96 40.40 12.74
C ALA A 22 -4.91 41.36 11.99
N HIS A 23 -5.49 40.90 10.87
CA HIS A 23 -6.68 41.52 10.28
C HIS A 23 -7.86 40.52 10.38
N PRO A 24 -8.94 40.87 11.09
CA PRO A 24 -10.13 40.03 11.19
C PRO A 24 -11.09 40.31 10.02
N ILE A 25 -11.62 39.26 9.41
CA ILE A 25 -12.76 39.38 8.48
C ILE A 25 -14.02 39.52 9.33
N VAL A 26 -14.62 40.70 9.29
CA VAL A 26 -15.92 41.03 9.88
C VAL A 26 -17.02 40.57 8.91
N LEU A 27 -17.93 39.71 9.37
CA LEU A 27 -19.15 39.37 8.67
C LEU A 27 -20.24 40.40 9.03
N THR A 28 -20.72 41.16 8.05
CA THR A 28 -21.90 42.01 8.17
C THR A 28 -23.15 41.21 7.76
N PRO A 29 -24.26 41.25 8.53
CA PRO A 29 -25.49 40.55 8.16
C PRO A 29 -26.32 41.41 7.21
N GLY A 30 -26.32 41.05 5.92
CA GLY A 30 -27.19 41.59 4.89
C GLY A 30 -28.27 40.59 4.48
N ALA A 31 -29.51 41.07 4.42
CA ALA A 31 -30.78 40.46 3.99
C ALA A 31 -30.77 39.02 3.40
N ALA A 32 -31.66 38.19 3.94
CA ALA A 32 -31.93 36.85 3.43
C ALA A 32 -32.40 36.89 1.95
N PRO A 33 -31.86 36.03 1.07
CA PRO A 33 -32.35 35.87 -0.29
C PRO A 33 -33.78 35.29 -0.28
N PRO A 34 -34.62 35.60 -1.28
CA PRO A 34 -35.96 35.03 -1.37
C PRO A 34 -35.88 33.51 -1.50
N PRO A 35 -36.85 32.76 -0.94
CA PRO A 35 -36.84 31.31 -1.00
C PRO A 35 -36.91 30.83 -2.46
N PRO A 36 -36.21 29.74 -2.82
CA PRO A 36 -36.31 29.15 -4.14
C PRO A 36 -37.75 28.68 -4.38
N THR A 37 -38.35 29.11 -5.49
CA THR A 37 -39.73 28.77 -5.91
C THR A 37 -39.91 27.32 -6.36
N SER A 38 -39.05 26.39 -5.95
CA SER A 38 -39.25 24.98 -6.25
C SER A 38 -38.58 24.10 -5.20
N SER A 39 -39.41 23.43 -4.40
CA SER A 39 -39.02 22.34 -3.49
C SER A 39 -39.08 20.97 -4.18
N ALA A 40 -39.00 20.91 -5.51
CA ALA A 40 -38.97 19.65 -6.23
C ALA A 40 -37.54 19.09 -6.20
N LEU A 41 -37.39 17.91 -5.60
CA LEU A 41 -36.23 17.04 -5.83
C LEU A 41 -35.99 16.93 -7.34
N PRO A 42 -34.72 16.90 -7.81
CA PRO A 42 -34.43 16.71 -9.23
C PRO A 42 -35.16 15.46 -9.73
N THR A 43 -36.05 15.63 -10.71
CA THR A 43 -36.72 14.50 -11.36
C THR A 43 -35.67 13.54 -11.88
N PRO A 44 -35.74 12.24 -11.55
CA PRO A 44 -34.79 11.25 -12.05
C PRO A 44 -34.83 11.26 -13.57
N ILE A 45 -33.66 11.45 -14.19
CA ILE A 45 -33.53 11.47 -15.66
C ILE A 45 -33.88 10.07 -16.16
N PRO A 46 -34.91 9.92 -17.02
CA PRO A 46 -35.29 8.61 -17.53
C PRO A 46 -34.12 8.01 -18.34
N PRO A 47 -33.85 6.70 -18.25
CA PRO A 47 -32.75 6.04 -18.97
C PRO A 47 -32.75 6.29 -20.48
N SER A 48 -33.92 6.56 -21.07
CA SER A 48 -34.08 6.91 -22.49
C SER A 48 -33.51 8.28 -22.88
N ALA A 49 -33.22 9.15 -21.91
CA ALA A 49 -32.56 10.45 -22.12
C ALA A 49 -31.02 10.35 -21.98
N TRP A 50 -30.48 9.16 -21.70
CA TRP A 50 -29.04 8.93 -21.66
C TRP A 50 -28.54 8.69 -23.07
N SER A 51 -27.82 9.66 -23.63
CA SER A 51 -27.05 9.48 -24.85
C SER A 51 -25.57 9.41 -24.51
N LEU A 52 -24.89 8.34 -24.96
CA LEU A 52 -23.43 8.27 -24.90
C LEU A 52 -22.83 9.44 -25.68
N SER A 53 -21.80 10.08 -25.12
CA SER A 53 -21.07 11.12 -25.83
C SER A 53 -20.40 10.50 -27.07
N PRO A 54 -20.22 11.24 -28.18
CA PRO A 54 -19.46 10.75 -29.33
C PRO A 54 -18.03 10.30 -28.96
N ALA A 55 -17.41 10.92 -27.95
CA ALA A 55 -16.10 10.53 -27.43
C ALA A 55 -16.12 9.14 -26.77
N ASP A 56 -17.25 8.74 -26.17
CA ASP A 56 -17.41 7.43 -25.53
C ASP A 56 -17.34 6.29 -26.56
N ARG A 57 -17.84 6.51 -27.79
CA ARG A 57 -17.75 5.53 -28.88
C ARG A 57 -16.34 5.38 -29.42
N THR A 58 -15.61 6.49 -29.61
CA THR A 58 -14.22 6.46 -30.08
C THR A 58 -13.33 5.72 -29.08
N PHE A 59 -13.51 6.00 -27.80
CA PHE A 59 -12.78 5.32 -26.74
C PHE A 59 -13.09 3.83 -26.65
N ALA A 60 -14.37 3.45 -26.69
CA ALA A 60 -14.76 2.04 -26.67
C ALA A 60 -14.17 1.27 -27.88
N THR A 61 -14.15 1.90 -29.05
CA THR A 61 -13.55 1.33 -30.27
C THR A 61 -12.04 1.16 -30.11
N ALA A 62 -11.34 2.16 -29.56
CA ALA A 62 -9.91 2.09 -29.33
C ALA A 62 -9.53 1.02 -28.28
N ALA A 63 -10.31 0.90 -27.21
CA ALA A 63 -10.13 -0.15 -26.20
C ALA A 63 -10.34 -1.55 -26.79
N SER A 64 -11.39 -1.74 -27.60
CA SER A 64 -11.66 -3.00 -28.29
C SER A 64 -10.57 -3.36 -29.31
N TYR A 65 -10.10 -2.37 -30.08
CA TYR A 65 -8.99 -2.54 -31.01
C TYR A 65 -7.69 -2.94 -30.29
N LEU A 66 -7.38 -2.28 -29.17
CA LEU A 66 -6.21 -2.63 -28.37
C LEU A 66 -6.33 -4.07 -27.84
N ALA A 67 -7.46 -4.43 -27.22
CA ALA A 67 -7.69 -5.77 -26.70
C ALA A 67 -7.47 -6.86 -27.75
N THR A 68 -8.11 -6.73 -28.92
CA THR A 68 -7.97 -7.68 -30.04
C THR A 68 -6.57 -7.70 -30.65
N SER A 69 -5.88 -6.56 -30.67
CA SER A 69 -4.52 -6.45 -31.22
C SER A 69 -3.45 -7.05 -30.31
N LEU A 70 -3.68 -7.09 -28.99
CA LEU A 70 -2.74 -7.66 -28.02
C LEU A 70 -2.56 -9.16 -28.20
N ASP A 71 -3.61 -9.90 -28.58
CA ASP A 71 -3.55 -11.34 -28.82
C ASP A 71 -2.54 -11.70 -29.92
N SER A 72 -2.53 -10.93 -31.01
CA SER A 72 -1.61 -11.12 -32.13
C SER A 72 -0.27 -10.38 -31.98
N CYS A 73 -0.05 -9.67 -30.86
CA CYS A 73 1.17 -8.91 -30.64
C CYS A 73 2.32 -9.86 -30.29
N SER A 74 3.43 -9.83 -31.02
CA SER A 74 4.57 -10.74 -30.81
C SER A 74 5.87 -10.01 -30.46
N SER A 75 5.88 -8.69 -30.41
CA SER A 75 7.12 -7.92 -30.22
C SER A 75 6.91 -6.66 -29.38
N LEU A 76 7.98 -6.25 -28.68
CA LEU A 76 8.01 -5.04 -27.86
C LEU A 76 7.72 -3.76 -28.64
N PRO A 77 8.31 -3.52 -29.83
CA PRO A 77 7.99 -2.31 -30.60
C PRO A 77 6.51 -2.23 -30.97
N ARG A 78 5.88 -3.37 -31.29
CA ARG A 78 4.46 -3.43 -31.61
C ARG A 78 3.60 -3.15 -30.39
N LEU A 79 3.93 -3.71 -29.22
CA LEU A 79 3.23 -3.42 -27.96
C LEU A 79 3.31 -1.92 -27.65
N ARG A 80 4.51 -1.33 -27.71
CA ARG A 80 4.71 0.09 -27.45
C ARG A 80 3.90 0.96 -28.42
N LEU A 81 3.90 0.65 -29.72
CA LEU A 81 3.10 1.38 -30.72
C LEU A 81 1.60 1.31 -30.43
N LEU A 82 1.07 0.13 -30.11
CA LEU A 82 -0.35 -0.05 -29.77
C LEU A 82 -0.74 0.80 -28.56
N LEU A 83 0.12 0.82 -27.53
CA LEU A 83 -0.11 1.63 -26.33
C LEU A 83 0.01 3.13 -26.61
N THR A 84 0.98 3.56 -27.42
CA THR A 84 1.09 4.97 -27.83
C THR A 84 -0.19 5.43 -28.51
N ASN A 85 -0.69 4.65 -29.46
CA ASN A 85 -1.89 4.98 -30.21
C ASN A 85 -3.13 5.01 -29.31
N PHE A 86 -3.26 4.04 -28.40
CA PHE A 86 -4.35 3.99 -27.45
C PHE A 86 -4.34 5.20 -26.51
N VAL A 87 -3.19 5.53 -25.90
CA VAL A 87 -3.06 6.65 -24.97
C VAL A 87 -3.27 8.00 -25.68
N ALA A 88 -2.79 8.15 -26.92
CA ALA A 88 -3.07 9.34 -27.72
C ALA A 88 -4.56 9.50 -28.02
N THR A 89 -5.24 8.40 -28.43
CA THR A 89 -6.68 8.41 -28.70
C THR A 89 -7.49 8.72 -27.45
N LEU A 90 -7.11 8.14 -26.31
CA LEU A 90 -7.70 8.42 -25.00
C LEU A 90 -7.54 9.90 -24.63
N SER A 91 -6.33 10.44 -24.78
CA SER A 91 -6.04 11.84 -24.46
C SER A 91 -6.85 12.79 -25.35
N GLN A 92 -6.94 12.50 -26.65
CA GLN A 92 -7.73 13.31 -27.59
C GLN A 92 -9.22 13.23 -27.31
N SER A 93 -9.75 12.03 -27.03
CA SER A 93 -11.19 11.82 -26.79
C SER A 93 -11.65 12.51 -25.51
N LEU A 94 -10.79 12.58 -24.49
CA LEU A 94 -11.08 13.20 -23.20
C LEU A 94 -10.54 14.63 -23.06
N ALA A 95 -10.00 15.22 -24.15
CA ALA A 95 -9.37 16.54 -24.16
C ALA A 95 -8.30 16.73 -23.06
N LEU A 96 -7.51 15.68 -22.80
CA LEU A 96 -6.39 15.70 -21.85
C LEU A 96 -5.14 16.35 -22.48
N PRO A 97 -4.18 16.83 -21.66
CA PRO A 97 -2.89 17.30 -22.15
C PRO A 97 -2.19 16.25 -23.02
N THR A 98 -1.40 16.72 -23.98
CA THR A 98 -0.63 15.83 -24.87
C THR A 98 0.21 14.85 -24.04
N PRO A 99 0.08 13.53 -24.29
CA PRO A 99 0.79 12.55 -23.49
C PRO A 99 2.30 12.67 -23.70
N PRO A 100 3.11 12.44 -22.65
CA PRO A 100 4.55 12.42 -22.76
C PRO A 100 5.04 11.31 -23.70
N PRO A 101 6.22 11.45 -24.34
CA PRO A 101 6.70 10.50 -25.34
C PRO A 101 7.06 9.12 -24.77
N ALA A 102 7.45 9.06 -23.50
CA ALA A 102 7.77 7.81 -22.82
C ALA A 102 6.48 7.10 -22.36
N ILE A 103 6.26 5.87 -22.85
CA ILE A 103 5.05 5.08 -22.56
C ILE A 103 4.75 4.94 -21.05
N PRO A 104 5.72 4.61 -20.18
CA PRO A 104 5.48 4.55 -18.74
C PRO A 104 4.96 5.87 -18.16
N ALA A 105 5.47 7.02 -18.63
CA ALA A 105 4.99 8.33 -18.19
C ALA A 105 3.59 8.63 -18.75
N ALA A 106 3.32 8.19 -19.98
CA ALA A 106 2.04 8.38 -20.63
C ALA A 106 0.93 7.61 -19.92
N ILE A 107 1.20 6.36 -19.53
CA ILE A 107 0.29 5.53 -18.72
C ILE A 107 -0.05 6.23 -17.39
N ARG A 108 0.97 6.73 -16.67
CA ARG A 108 0.74 7.45 -15.40
C ARG A 108 -0.12 8.70 -15.59
N ALA A 109 0.07 9.44 -16.69
CA ALA A 109 -0.70 10.65 -16.98
C ALA A 109 -2.19 10.39 -17.26
N VAL A 110 -2.52 9.24 -17.86
CA VAL A 110 -3.91 8.87 -18.20
C VAL A 110 -4.54 7.85 -17.24
N ALA A 111 -3.83 7.47 -16.18
CA ALA A 111 -4.22 6.41 -15.27
C ALA A 111 -5.67 6.51 -14.74
N PRO A 112 -6.21 7.67 -14.33
CA PRO A 112 -7.59 7.77 -13.85
C PRO A 112 -8.65 7.33 -14.86
N TYR A 113 -8.30 7.32 -16.15
CA TYR A 113 -9.20 7.01 -17.27
C TYR A 113 -8.85 5.69 -17.97
N PHE A 114 -7.81 5.00 -17.52
CA PHE A 114 -7.36 3.76 -18.14
C PHE A 114 -8.27 2.60 -17.70
N PRO A 115 -8.95 1.88 -18.63
CA PRO A 115 -9.87 0.81 -18.25
C PRO A 115 -9.16 -0.34 -17.56
N ALA A 116 -9.69 -0.79 -16.41
CA ALA A 116 -9.11 -1.90 -15.65
C ALA A 116 -9.01 -3.21 -16.48
N ALA A 117 -10.03 -3.52 -17.29
CA ALA A 117 -10.02 -4.70 -18.15
C ALA A 117 -8.87 -4.66 -19.17
N ILE A 118 -8.60 -3.49 -19.75
CA ILE A 118 -7.49 -3.30 -20.69
C ILE A 118 -6.15 -3.34 -19.94
N ALA A 119 -6.07 -2.77 -18.74
CA ALA A 119 -4.83 -2.78 -17.95
C ALA A 119 -4.35 -4.20 -17.66
N SER A 120 -5.27 -5.12 -17.34
CA SER A 120 -4.96 -6.54 -17.10
C SER A 120 -4.43 -7.23 -18.36
N LEU A 121 -5.05 -6.99 -19.52
CA LEU A 121 -4.57 -7.53 -20.81
C LEU A 121 -3.19 -6.99 -21.18
N VAL A 122 -2.98 -5.69 -21.01
CA VAL A 122 -1.68 -5.06 -21.25
C VAL A 122 -0.63 -5.61 -20.30
N ALA A 123 -0.96 -5.82 -19.02
CA ALA A 123 -0.03 -6.40 -18.06
C ALA A 123 0.35 -7.84 -18.41
N SER A 124 -0.64 -8.69 -18.74
CA SER A 124 -0.37 -10.06 -19.18
C SER A 124 0.56 -10.07 -20.41
N LYS A 125 0.31 -9.18 -21.37
CA LYS A 125 1.17 -9.09 -22.56
C LYS A 125 2.56 -8.54 -22.27
N ALA A 126 2.65 -7.48 -21.47
CA ALA A 126 3.92 -6.89 -21.05
C ALA A 126 4.78 -7.91 -20.30
N ALA A 127 4.18 -8.72 -19.41
CA ALA A 127 4.86 -9.82 -18.74
C ALA A 127 5.39 -10.86 -19.73
N SER A 128 4.56 -11.30 -20.69
CA SER A 128 4.97 -12.29 -21.71
C SER A 128 6.14 -11.83 -22.59
N LEU A 129 6.34 -10.52 -22.71
CA LEU A 129 7.42 -9.91 -23.50
C LEU A 129 8.56 -9.34 -22.63
N ALA A 130 8.52 -9.57 -21.31
CA ALA A 130 9.50 -9.04 -20.35
C ALA A 130 9.62 -7.49 -20.35
N GLU A 131 8.53 -6.77 -20.65
CA GLU A 131 8.47 -5.31 -20.65
C GLU A 131 8.10 -4.78 -19.25
N HIS A 132 9.06 -4.84 -18.36
CA HIS A 132 8.87 -4.57 -16.94
C HIS A 132 8.58 -3.10 -16.60
N ASP A 133 9.03 -2.14 -17.42
CA ASP A 133 8.79 -0.71 -17.19
C ASP A 133 7.30 -0.36 -17.34
N ILE A 134 6.62 -1.04 -18.27
CA ILE A 134 5.18 -0.90 -18.46
C ILE A 134 4.44 -1.52 -17.28
N LEU A 135 4.86 -2.71 -16.83
CA LEU A 135 4.30 -3.35 -15.64
C LEU A 135 4.45 -2.47 -14.40
N LEU A 136 5.61 -1.84 -14.21
CA LEU A 136 5.85 -0.94 -13.09
C LEU A 136 4.93 0.28 -13.17
N ALA A 137 4.79 0.89 -14.35
CA ALA A 137 3.90 2.03 -14.53
C ALA A 137 2.43 1.68 -14.26
N LEU A 138 1.97 0.52 -14.73
CA LEU A 138 0.60 0.03 -14.45
C LEU A 138 0.42 -0.26 -12.95
N ALA A 139 1.40 -0.90 -12.32
CA ALA A 139 1.40 -1.19 -10.90
C ALA A 139 1.36 0.11 -10.09
N GLU A 140 2.32 1.02 -10.22
CA GLU A 140 2.37 2.31 -9.51
C GLU A 140 1.13 3.19 -9.71
N SER A 141 0.48 3.07 -10.87
CA SER A 141 -0.74 3.82 -11.20
C SER A 141 -2.03 3.22 -10.63
N ARG A 142 -1.95 2.19 -9.76
CA ARG A 142 -3.12 1.48 -9.20
C ARG A 142 -4.03 0.84 -10.26
N LEU A 143 -3.52 0.54 -11.45
CA LEU A 143 -4.29 -0.01 -12.57
C LEU A 143 -4.46 -1.53 -12.50
N LEU A 144 -3.66 -2.19 -11.66
CA LEU A 144 -3.65 -3.66 -11.50
C LEU A 144 -4.29 -4.08 -10.17
N ARG A 145 -5.52 -3.59 -9.91
CA ARG A 145 -6.30 -4.01 -8.74
C ARG A 145 -6.62 -5.51 -8.74
N HIS A 146 -6.80 -6.08 -9.93
CA HIS A 146 -7.00 -7.51 -10.15
C HIS A 146 -5.85 -8.00 -11.06
N PRO A 147 -4.69 -8.35 -10.49
CA PRO A 147 -3.56 -8.79 -11.28
C PRO A 147 -3.96 -10.02 -12.13
N PRO A 148 -3.52 -10.09 -13.40
CA PRO A 148 -3.82 -11.25 -14.23
C PRO A 148 -3.24 -12.53 -13.62
N PRO A 149 -3.84 -13.69 -13.94
CA PRO A 149 -3.34 -14.96 -13.48
C PRO A 149 -1.87 -15.21 -13.77
N GLU A 150 -1.17 -15.84 -12.83
CA GLU A 150 0.24 -16.24 -12.91
C GLU A 150 1.21 -15.07 -13.07
N LEU A 151 0.76 -13.82 -12.87
CA LEU A 151 1.63 -12.66 -12.98
C LEU A 151 2.64 -12.62 -11.84
N ILE A 152 2.21 -12.84 -10.60
CA ILE A 152 3.12 -12.80 -9.45
C ILE A 152 4.09 -13.99 -9.52
N SER A 153 3.60 -15.20 -9.81
CA SER A 153 4.47 -16.37 -10.00
C SER A 153 5.51 -16.14 -11.09
N SER A 154 5.09 -15.64 -12.27
CA SER A 154 6.01 -15.30 -13.35
C SER A 154 7.03 -14.23 -12.96
N LEU A 155 6.64 -13.19 -12.21
CA LEU A 155 7.59 -12.17 -11.75
C LEU A 155 8.57 -12.70 -10.71
N CYS A 156 8.12 -13.60 -9.82
CA CYS A 156 8.98 -14.29 -8.87
C CYS A 156 10.04 -15.14 -9.59
N ASP A 157 9.64 -15.89 -10.63
CA ASP A 157 10.54 -16.73 -11.44
C ASP A 157 11.59 -15.91 -12.21
N ASN A 158 11.31 -14.63 -12.48
CA ASN A 158 12.20 -13.70 -13.18
C ASN A 158 12.97 -12.76 -12.23
N ASP A 159 13.03 -13.08 -10.93
CA ASP A 159 13.71 -12.29 -9.89
C ASP A 159 13.20 -10.82 -9.78
N ARG A 160 11.96 -10.53 -10.21
CA ARG A 160 11.37 -9.17 -10.23
C ARG A 160 10.61 -8.82 -8.96
N VAL A 161 11.30 -8.95 -7.83
CA VAL A 161 10.78 -8.69 -6.48
C VAL A 161 10.24 -7.26 -6.33
N ASP A 162 10.88 -6.29 -6.99
CA ASP A 162 10.47 -4.88 -7.01
C ASP A 162 9.03 -4.71 -7.52
N LEU A 163 8.70 -5.40 -8.62
CA LEU A 163 7.38 -5.41 -9.22
C LEU A 163 6.38 -6.19 -8.37
N VAL A 164 6.77 -7.34 -7.82
CA VAL A 164 5.91 -8.12 -6.92
C VAL A 164 5.47 -7.25 -5.73
N CYS A 165 6.41 -6.55 -5.07
CA CYS A 165 6.08 -5.64 -3.98
C CYS A 165 5.14 -4.50 -4.42
N ALA A 166 5.36 -3.93 -5.62
CA ALA A 166 4.53 -2.85 -6.16
C ALA A 166 3.08 -3.31 -6.44
N LEU A 167 2.90 -4.54 -6.93
CA LEU A 167 1.61 -5.17 -7.18
C LEU A 167 0.88 -5.49 -5.87
N LEU A 168 1.55 -6.18 -4.93
CA LEU A 168 0.97 -6.57 -3.65
C LEU A 168 0.45 -5.38 -2.85
N ARG A 169 1.17 -4.25 -2.91
CA ARG A 169 0.76 -2.99 -2.26
C ARG A 169 -0.61 -2.48 -2.69
N GLN A 170 -1.06 -2.83 -3.90
CA GLN A 170 -2.17 -2.14 -4.58
C GLN A 170 -3.29 -3.09 -5.03
N ALA A 171 -3.02 -4.38 -5.11
CA ALA A 171 -4.01 -5.37 -5.49
C ALA A 171 -5.15 -5.43 -4.45
N ALA A 172 -6.38 -5.46 -4.98
CA ALA A 172 -7.62 -5.52 -4.22
C ALA A 172 -8.18 -6.95 -4.13
N ASP A 173 -7.79 -7.83 -5.04
CA ASP A 173 -8.21 -9.22 -5.05
C ASP A 173 -7.05 -10.07 -5.55
N ILE A 174 -6.34 -10.70 -4.61
CA ILE A 174 -5.21 -11.56 -4.90
C ILE A 174 -5.66 -12.99 -4.65
N ARG A 175 -5.54 -13.85 -5.66
CA ARG A 175 -5.89 -15.27 -5.57
C ARG A 175 -4.93 -16.00 -4.63
N SER A 176 -5.39 -17.08 -4.00
CA SER A 176 -4.57 -17.88 -3.08
C SER A 176 -3.27 -18.38 -3.74
N SER A 177 -3.31 -18.78 -5.01
CA SER A 177 -2.12 -19.21 -5.77
C SER A 177 -1.08 -18.09 -5.92
N GLU A 178 -1.51 -16.85 -6.14
CA GLU A 178 -0.61 -15.70 -6.22
C GLU A 178 -0.06 -15.29 -4.86
N ILE A 179 -0.87 -15.40 -3.79
CA ILE A 179 -0.41 -15.21 -2.41
C ILE A 179 0.65 -16.25 -2.07
N LEU A 180 0.40 -17.52 -2.40
CA LEU A 180 1.35 -18.61 -2.18
C LEU A 180 2.66 -18.35 -2.94
N ALA A 181 2.59 -17.94 -4.21
CA ALA A 181 3.77 -17.58 -4.99
C ALA A 181 4.57 -16.45 -4.33
N ALA A 182 3.92 -15.38 -3.88
CA ALA A 182 4.56 -14.30 -3.14
C ALA A 182 5.19 -14.77 -1.82
N LEU A 183 4.46 -15.57 -1.04
CA LEU A 183 4.96 -16.14 0.22
C LEU A 183 6.20 -16.99 -0.01
N ARG A 184 6.19 -17.92 -0.96
CA ARG A 184 7.36 -18.76 -1.29
C ARG A 184 8.53 -17.91 -1.79
N CYS A 185 8.26 -16.94 -2.65
CA CYS A 185 9.29 -16.03 -3.16
C CYS A 185 10.04 -15.32 -2.01
N PHE A 186 9.31 -14.84 -1.00
CA PHE A 186 9.92 -14.11 0.12
C PHE A 186 10.43 -15.02 1.25
N LEU A 187 9.75 -16.12 1.54
CA LEU A 187 10.16 -17.04 2.61
C LEU A 187 11.34 -17.92 2.15
N SER A 188 11.42 -18.25 0.87
CA SER A 188 12.43 -19.15 0.31
C SER A 188 13.00 -18.60 -1.01
N PRO A 189 13.81 -17.52 -0.99
CA PRO A 189 14.35 -16.94 -2.22
C PRO A 189 15.09 -17.99 -3.06
N ALA A 190 14.69 -18.16 -4.31
CA ALA A 190 15.20 -19.23 -5.17
C ALA A 190 16.61 -18.96 -5.73
N SER A 191 17.07 -17.71 -5.70
CA SER A 191 18.34 -17.28 -6.28
C SER A 191 18.98 -16.15 -5.47
N GLU A 192 20.30 -15.99 -5.58
CA GLU A 192 21.03 -14.84 -5.04
C GLU A 192 20.54 -13.52 -5.66
N LYS A 193 20.16 -13.54 -6.94
CA LYS A 193 19.60 -12.36 -7.63
C LYS A 193 18.26 -11.93 -7.04
N ALA A 194 17.39 -12.87 -6.71
CA ALA A 194 16.14 -12.57 -6.00
C ALA A 194 16.43 -11.95 -4.64
N TYR A 195 17.43 -12.47 -3.92
CA TYR A 195 17.84 -11.91 -2.63
C TYR A 195 18.40 -10.49 -2.77
N ASP A 196 19.26 -10.23 -3.76
CA ASP A 196 19.79 -8.90 -4.06
C ASP A 196 18.65 -7.91 -4.41
N ALA A 197 17.67 -8.34 -5.21
CA ALA A 197 16.49 -7.52 -5.49
C ALA A 197 15.69 -7.20 -4.21
N MET A 198 15.58 -8.14 -3.25
CA MET A 198 14.99 -7.86 -1.94
C MET A 198 15.83 -6.89 -1.11
N MET A 199 17.16 -6.94 -1.20
CA MET A 199 18.06 -5.97 -0.56
C MET A 199 17.79 -4.55 -1.08
N ASP A 200 17.55 -4.38 -2.38
CA ASP A 200 17.18 -3.08 -2.97
C ASP A 200 15.83 -2.59 -2.44
N VAL A 201 14.84 -3.47 -2.29
CA VAL A 201 13.56 -3.13 -1.66
C VAL A 201 13.78 -2.63 -0.23
N LYS A 202 14.62 -3.31 0.56
CA LYS A 202 14.98 -2.88 1.91
C LYS A 202 15.77 -1.56 1.91
N GLY A 203 16.63 -1.34 0.92
CA GLY A 203 17.32 -0.07 0.70
C GLY A 203 16.36 1.11 0.58
N ARG A 204 15.28 0.97 -0.20
CA ARG A 204 14.24 2.00 -0.32
C ARG A 204 13.53 2.32 1.00
N TRP A 205 13.34 1.32 1.87
CA TRP A 205 12.80 1.55 3.22
C TRP A 205 13.76 2.36 4.09
N LYS A 206 15.07 2.07 4.01
CA LYS A 206 16.11 2.84 4.69
C LYS A 206 16.14 4.29 4.20
N ASP A 207 16.10 4.50 2.89
CA ASP A 207 16.14 5.83 2.29
C ASP A 207 14.90 6.66 2.69
N ALA A 208 13.71 6.03 2.69
CA ALA A 208 12.49 6.65 3.19
C ALA A 208 12.60 7.02 4.67
N ALA A 209 13.17 6.15 5.51
CA ALA A 209 13.37 6.43 6.93
C ALA A 209 14.33 7.62 7.15
N VAL A 210 15.45 7.65 6.41
CA VAL A 210 16.42 8.77 6.45
C VAL A 210 15.76 10.07 6.00
N LEU A 211 14.98 10.04 4.92
CA LEU A 211 14.23 11.20 4.43
C LEU A 211 13.24 11.70 5.49
N ALA A 212 12.52 10.81 6.16
CA ALA A 212 11.60 11.18 7.25
C ALA A 212 12.33 11.88 8.41
N VAL A 213 13.51 11.36 8.80
CA VAL A 213 14.35 11.95 9.86
C VAL A 213 14.89 13.32 9.44
N ASN A 214 15.36 13.48 8.21
CA ASN A 214 15.86 14.75 7.72
C ASN A 214 14.76 15.82 7.69
N ARG A 215 13.54 15.44 7.28
CA ARG A 215 12.38 16.34 7.32
C ARG A 215 11.98 16.75 8.74
N CYS A 216 12.22 15.91 9.75
CA CYS A 216 12.06 16.31 11.15
C CYS A 216 13.09 17.37 11.58
N ARG A 217 14.31 17.32 11.03
CA ARG A 217 15.43 18.21 11.40
C ARG A 217 15.34 19.58 10.73
N GLU A 218 15.01 19.63 9.44
CA GLU A 218 14.97 20.86 8.65
C GLU A 218 13.87 21.83 9.09
N LYS A 219 12.73 21.31 9.58
CA LYS A 219 11.56 22.15 9.96
C LYS A 219 11.55 22.62 11.41
N SER A 220 12.53 22.21 12.21
CA SER A 220 12.85 22.83 13.51
C SER A 220 13.12 24.35 13.39
N ALA A 221 13.31 24.87 12.17
CA ALA A 221 13.51 26.30 11.86
C ALA A 221 12.25 27.05 11.37
N GLY A 222 11.07 26.40 11.18
CA GLY A 222 9.88 27.04 10.60
C GLY A 222 8.53 26.46 11.10
N LYS A 223 7.65 27.34 11.61
CA LYS A 223 6.36 27.09 12.30
C LYS A 223 5.31 26.25 11.53
N LYS A 224 5.50 24.94 11.32
CA LYS A 224 4.41 24.00 10.95
C LYS A 224 4.40 22.74 11.83
N LYS A 225 3.88 22.88 13.06
CA LYS A 225 3.79 21.85 14.11
C LYS A 225 3.21 20.50 13.67
N ASN A 226 2.24 20.49 12.74
CA ASN A 226 1.59 19.25 12.26
C ASN A 226 2.48 18.42 11.33
N ALA A 227 3.30 19.07 10.49
CA ALA A 227 4.19 18.37 9.57
C ALA A 227 5.34 17.67 10.32
N ASP A 228 5.78 18.25 11.44
CA ASP A 228 6.80 17.66 12.32
C ASP A 228 6.26 16.42 13.04
N ALA A 229 5.00 16.44 13.48
CA ALA A 229 4.35 15.29 14.08
C ALA A 229 4.19 14.14 13.06
N ALA A 230 3.77 14.45 11.83
CA ALA A 230 3.65 13.46 10.75
C ALA A 230 5.01 12.85 10.38
N ALA A 231 6.07 13.68 10.28
CA ALA A 231 7.41 13.20 9.98
C ALA A 231 7.98 12.30 11.10
N ARG A 232 7.72 12.63 12.38
CA ARG A 232 8.11 11.79 13.53
C ARG A 232 7.39 10.44 13.51
N ARG A 233 6.08 10.43 13.26
CA ARG A 233 5.30 9.18 13.13
C ARG A 233 5.80 8.35 11.95
N ALA A 234 6.06 8.99 10.81
CA ALA A 234 6.62 8.31 9.63
C ALA A 234 7.98 7.69 9.93
N ALA A 235 8.88 8.43 10.60
CA ALA A 235 10.19 7.93 10.99
C ALA A 235 10.08 6.73 11.94
N LEU A 236 9.18 6.78 12.93
CA LEU A 236 8.92 5.66 13.84
C LEU A 236 8.42 4.42 13.08
N LEU A 237 7.41 4.57 12.22
CA LEU A 237 6.85 3.48 11.43
C LEU A 237 7.89 2.84 10.49
N LEU A 238 8.67 3.66 9.79
CA LEU A 238 9.69 3.18 8.86
C LEU A 238 10.85 2.50 9.60
N MET A 239 11.26 3.02 10.75
CA MET A 239 12.22 2.36 11.63
C MET A 239 11.68 1.01 12.13
N MET A 240 10.41 0.94 12.54
CA MET A 240 9.78 -0.32 12.97
C MET A 240 9.82 -1.38 11.87
N GLY A 241 9.46 -1.01 10.63
CA GLY A 241 9.46 -1.91 9.47
C GLY A 241 10.81 -2.14 8.82
N HIS A 242 11.89 -1.46 9.24
CA HIS A 242 13.24 -1.70 8.71
C HIS A 242 14.11 -2.48 9.70
N ASP A 243 14.13 -2.06 10.97
CA ASP A 243 15.10 -2.55 11.94
C ASP A 243 14.75 -3.95 12.48
N GLY A 244 15.70 -4.88 12.46
CA GLY A 244 15.51 -6.25 12.95
C GLY A 244 14.78 -7.19 11.97
N PHE A 245 14.38 -6.69 10.81
CA PHE A 245 13.86 -7.50 9.71
C PHE A 245 14.96 -7.81 8.69
N THR A 246 14.96 -9.03 8.14
CA THR A 246 15.77 -9.41 6.98
C THR A 246 15.20 -8.80 5.69
N SER A 247 15.94 -8.82 4.59
CA SER A 247 15.44 -8.27 3.33
C SER A 247 14.21 -8.99 2.77
N PRO A 248 14.13 -10.33 2.83
CA PRO A 248 12.90 -11.02 2.45
C PRO A 248 11.72 -10.70 3.38
N GLU A 249 11.97 -10.55 4.69
CA GLU A 249 10.94 -10.11 5.64
C GLU A 249 10.41 -8.70 5.33
N VAL A 250 11.25 -7.79 4.85
CA VAL A 250 10.81 -6.46 4.42
C VAL A 250 9.85 -6.53 3.21
N CYS A 251 9.99 -7.54 2.37
CA CYS A 251 9.07 -7.75 1.24
C CYS A 251 7.71 -8.28 1.71
N LEU A 252 7.66 -9.11 2.76
CA LEU A 252 6.41 -9.57 3.38
C LEU A 252 5.54 -8.42 3.89
N HIS A 253 6.14 -7.26 4.24
CA HIS A 253 5.37 -6.08 4.64
C HIS A 253 4.34 -5.67 3.59
N TYR A 254 4.68 -5.75 2.30
CA TYR A 254 3.77 -5.37 1.22
C TYR A 254 2.55 -6.29 1.11
N LEU A 255 2.71 -7.58 1.43
CA LEU A 255 1.60 -8.53 1.47
C LEU A 255 0.68 -8.24 2.66
N PHE A 256 1.24 -8.13 3.87
CA PHE A 256 0.44 -7.99 5.10
C PHE A 256 -0.06 -6.57 5.37
N ALA A 257 0.49 -5.56 4.69
CA ALA A 257 -0.06 -4.21 4.69
C ALA A 257 -1.22 -4.04 3.69
N SER A 258 -1.35 -4.95 2.72
CA SER A 258 -2.51 -4.95 1.83
C SER A 258 -3.76 -5.24 2.64
N GLY A 259 -4.66 -4.26 2.74
CA GLY A 259 -5.94 -4.40 3.44
C GLY A 259 -6.90 -5.39 2.77
N ASN A 260 -6.47 -6.02 1.68
CA ASN A 260 -7.31 -6.76 0.74
C ASN A 260 -7.04 -8.27 0.74
N VAL A 261 -6.23 -8.77 1.67
CA VAL A 261 -6.00 -10.20 1.85
C VAL A 261 -7.01 -10.73 2.88
N ASP A 262 -8.06 -11.40 2.40
CA ASP A 262 -9.00 -12.09 3.28
C ASP A 262 -8.33 -13.31 3.94
N SER A 263 -8.66 -13.53 5.21
CA SER A 263 -8.30 -14.68 6.03
C SER A 263 -8.54 -16.03 5.36
N VAL A 264 -9.63 -16.19 4.60
CA VAL A 264 -9.94 -17.45 3.91
C VAL A 264 -8.95 -17.72 2.78
N VAL A 265 -8.70 -16.71 1.94
CA VAL A 265 -7.78 -16.81 0.80
C VAL A 265 -6.33 -16.95 1.28
N LEU A 266 -5.97 -16.22 2.33
CA LEU A 266 -4.68 -16.38 3.01
C LEU A 266 -4.54 -17.78 3.60
N GLY A 267 -5.58 -18.31 4.24
CA GLY A 267 -5.57 -19.65 4.84
C GLY A 267 -5.30 -20.73 3.80
N ALA A 268 -5.95 -20.66 2.65
CA ALA A 268 -5.70 -21.58 1.54
C ALA A 268 -4.23 -21.53 1.07
N ALA A 269 -3.64 -20.34 0.96
CA ALA A 269 -2.22 -20.21 0.59
C ALA A 269 -1.28 -20.71 1.71
N VAL A 270 -1.57 -20.36 2.97
CA VAL A 270 -0.76 -20.73 4.13
C VAL A 270 -0.76 -22.24 4.34
N ALA A 271 -1.88 -22.93 4.09
CA ALA A 271 -1.99 -24.39 4.19
C ALA A 271 -0.96 -25.14 3.31
N GLU A 272 -0.53 -24.53 2.20
CA GLU A 272 0.42 -25.12 1.25
C GLU A 272 1.90 -24.81 1.55
N LEU A 273 2.21 -24.07 2.61
CA LEU A 273 3.59 -23.78 3.00
C LEU A 273 4.26 -25.01 3.61
N ASP A 274 5.56 -25.16 3.33
CA ASP A 274 6.37 -26.20 3.96
C ASP A 274 6.74 -25.85 5.41
N GLY A 275 7.28 -26.82 6.15
CA GLY A 275 7.63 -26.64 7.56
C GLY A 275 8.66 -25.53 7.81
N GLY A 276 9.62 -25.33 6.91
CA GLY A 276 10.62 -24.26 7.02
C GLY A 276 10.01 -22.88 6.74
N GLU A 277 9.13 -22.81 5.75
CA GLU A 277 8.37 -21.60 5.38
C GLU A 277 7.44 -21.16 6.50
N VAL A 278 6.70 -22.09 7.09
CA VAL A 278 5.83 -21.87 8.26
C VAL A 278 6.63 -21.28 9.43
N VAL A 279 7.81 -21.83 9.72
CA VAL A 279 8.67 -21.33 10.79
C VAL A 279 9.19 -19.92 10.51
N ARG A 280 9.61 -19.63 9.28
CA ARG A 280 10.08 -18.29 8.88
C ARG A 280 8.94 -17.27 8.97
N LEU A 281 7.74 -17.63 8.51
CA LEU A 281 6.56 -16.78 8.60
C LEU A 281 6.15 -16.50 10.04
N MET A 282 6.15 -17.52 10.91
CA MET A 282 5.87 -17.35 12.35
C MET A 282 6.83 -16.35 12.98
N ARG A 283 8.14 -16.50 12.74
CA ARG A 283 9.17 -15.59 13.30
C ARG A 283 8.97 -14.16 12.82
N TYR A 284 8.65 -13.96 11.54
CA TYR A 284 8.31 -12.65 10.99
C TYR A 284 7.10 -12.02 11.71
N LEU A 285 6.01 -12.77 11.91
CA LEU A 285 4.81 -12.28 12.58
C LEU A 285 5.10 -11.94 14.05
N ASN A 286 5.84 -12.80 14.75
CA ASN A 286 6.24 -12.57 16.15
C ASN A 286 7.08 -11.30 16.32
N LYS A 287 7.97 -10.99 15.36
CA LYS A 287 8.72 -9.72 15.36
C LYS A 287 7.78 -8.53 15.32
N TRP A 288 6.74 -8.55 14.48
CA TRP A 288 5.75 -7.48 14.43
C TRP A 288 4.96 -7.32 15.72
N ILE A 289 4.51 -8.43 16.32
CA ILE A 289 3.85 -8.39 17.63
C ILE A 289 4.76 -7.74 18.68
N GLY A 290 6.03 -8.14 18.74
CA GLY A 290 7.02 -7.53 19.63
C GLY A 290 7.26 -6.03 19.36
N LYS A 291 7.25 -5.61 18.09
CA LYS A 291 7.37 -4.19 17.71
C LYS A 291 6.16 -3.38 18.20
N TYR A 292 4.94 -3.87 17.99
CA TYR A 292 3.74 -3.19 18.44
C TYR A 292 3.62 -3.11 19.97
N ARG A 293 4.07 -4.15 20.68
CA ARG A 293 4.19 -4.10 22.13
C ARG A 293 5.18 -3.01 22.59
N ARG A 294 6.34 -2.92 21.95
CA ARG A 294 7.40 -1.96 22.31
C ARG A 294 7.06 -0.51 21.95
N PHE A 295 6.36 -0.31 20.84
CA PHE A 295 6.03 1.00 20.29
C PHE A 295 4.50 1.15 20.18
N SER A 296 3.80 1.13 21.31
CA SER A 296 2.34 1.20 21.39
C SER A 296 1.74 2.50 20.82
N GLU A 297 2.56 3.55 20.72
CA GLU A 297 2.21 4.84 20.10
C GLU A 297 2.26 4.83 18.56
N ALA A 298 2.77 3.75 17.96
CA ALA A 298 2.82 3.60 16.51
C ALA A 298 1.40 3.50 15.93
N ARG A 299 1.07 4.46 15.07
CA ARG A 299 -0.21 4.53 14.35
C ARG A 299 0.06 4.73 12.88
N THR A 300 -0.87 4.31 12.03
CA THR A 300 -0.84 4.62 10.60
C THR A 300 -0.70 6.12 10.39
N CYS A 301 0.09 6.50 9.38
CA CYS A 301 0.42 7.90 9.09
C CYS A 301 0.08 8.22 7.63
N PRO A 302 -1.21 8.32 7.26
CA PRO A 302 -1.62 8.66 5.89
C PRO A 302 -1.07 10.04 5.47
N GLU A 303 -0.93 10.97 6.41
CA GLU A 303 -0.43 12.32 6.16
C GLU A 303 1.03 12.32 5.68
N ALA A 304 1.80 11.27 5.97
CA ALA A 304 3.18 11.14 5.49
C ALA A 304 3.23 10.87 3.98
N VAL A 305 2.22 10.22 3.41
CA VAL A 305 2.17 10.02 1.96
C VAL A 305 1.79 11.32 1.27
N GLU A 306 0.71 11.96 1.72
CA GLU A 306 0.20 13.19 1.10
C GLU A 306 1.17 14.36 1.24
N ASN A 307 1.72 14.58 2.44
CA ASN A 307 2.53 15.75 2.71
C ASN A 307 4.02 15.49 2.54
N LEU A 308 4.46 14.23 2.64
CA LEU A 308 5.88 13.89 2.63
C LEU A 308 6.33 12.99 1.48
N GLY A 309 5.42 12.43 0.68
CA GLY A 309 5.76 11.50 -0.40
C GLY A 309 6.38 10.19 0.11
N LEU A 310 6.17 9.84 1.38
CA LEU A 310 6.75 8.65 2.01
C LEU A 310 5.83 7.44 1.85
N GLU A 311 5.74 6.92 0.63
CA GLU A 311 4.80 5.84 0.29
C GLU A 311 5.01 4.55 1.10
N GLN A 312 6.24 4.28 1.55
CA GLN A 312 6.58 3.10 2.36
C GLN A 312 5.83 3.07 3.71
N CYS A 313 5.36 4.22 4.22
CA CYS A 313 4.53 4.26 5.43
C CYS A 313 3.20 3.52 5.27
N GLN A 314 2.65 3.44 4.04
CA GLN A 314 1.45 2.65 3.77
C GLN A 314 1.73 1.15 3.71
N SER A 315 3.00 0.76 3.52
CA SER A 315 3.42 -0.64 3.48
C SER A 315 3.72 -1.20 4.87
N VAL A 316 3.48 -0.47 5.97
CA VAL A 316 3.63 -1.02 7.33
C VAL A 316 2.38 -1.83 7.71
N PRO A 317 2.48 -3.15 7.95
CA PRO A 317 1.34 -3.98 8.31
C PRO A 317 0.70 -3.52 9.62
N SER A 318 -0.61 -3.32 9.64
CA SER A 318 -1.33 -3.01 10.88
C SER A 318 -1.25 -4.15 11.90
N PHE A 319 -1.32 -3.83 13.19
CA PHE A 319 -1.38 -4.85 14.24
C PHE A 319 -2.50 -5.88 14.00
N GLY A 320 -3.69 -5.42 13.59
CA GLY A 320 -4.82 -6.31 13.28
C GLY A 320 -4.55 -7.26 12.10
N ALA A 321 -3.83 -6.80 11.06
CA ALA A 321 -3.44 -7.66 9.95
C ALA A 321 -2.42 -8.73 10.38
N VAL A 322 -1.44 -8.35 11.20
CA VAL A 322 -0.44 -9.27 11.76
C VAL A 322 -1.10 -10.31 12.67
N ALA A 323 -1.99 -9.89 13.57
CA ALA A 323 -2.70 -10.78 14.49
C ALA A 323 -3.58 -11.78 13.73
N ARG A 324 -4.32 -11.32 12.70
CA ARG A 324 -5.10 -12.22 11.84
C ARG A 324 -4.23 -13.22 11.08
N ALA A 325 -3.12 -12.77 10.51
CA ALA A 325 -2.18 -13.66 9.81
C ALA A 325 -1.58 -14.71 10.75
N LEU A 326 -1.28 -14.35 12.01
CA LEU A 326 -0.81 -15.29 13.01
C LEU A 326 -1.88 -16.31 13.39
N GLY A 327 -3.14 -15.87 13.56
CA GLY A 327 -4.28 -16.78 13.76
C GLY A 327 -4.40 -17.79 12.62
N VAL A 328 -4.41 -17.33 11.37
CA VAL A 328 -4.46 -18.18 10.18
C VAL A 328 -3.29 -19.17 10.12
N LEU A 329 -2.07 -18.74 10.47
CA LEU A 329 -0.91 -19.62 10.52
C LEU A 329 -1.08 -20.74 11.56
N LEU A 330 -1.57 -20.40 12.76
CA LEU A 330 -1.81 -21.36 13.82
C LEU A 330 -2.94 -22.32 13.45
N ASP A 331 -4.05 -21.83 12.89
CA ASP A 331 -5.19 -22.65 12.47
C ASP A 331 -4.77 -23.75 11.47
N ASN A 332 -3.83 -23.45 10.57
CA ASN A 332 -3.36 -24.39 9.56
C ASN A 332 -2.20 -25.29 10.03
N HIS A 333 -1.30 -24.78 10.88
CA HIS A 333 -0.02 -25.44 11.16
C HIS A 333 0.32 -25.61 12.65
N PHE A 334 -0.66 -25.51 13.55
CA PHE A 334 -0.45 -25.64 15.01
C PHE A 334 0.35 -26.89 15.39
N SER A 335 -0.07 -28.07 14.92
CA SER A 335 0.58 -29.34 15.24
C SER A 335 2.04 -29.37 14.81
N HIS A 336 2.35 -28.82 13.62
CA HIS A 336 3.72 -28.74 13.12
C HIS A 336 4.59 -27.82 14.01
N LEU A 337 4.06 -26.65 14.37
CA LEU A 337 4.77 -25.67 15.21
C LEU A 337 5.05 -26.19 16.62
N VAL A 338 4.07 -26.84 17.26
CA VAL A 338 4.22 -27.35 18.64
C VAL A 338 5.21 -28.52 18.72
N LEU A 339 5.24 -29.38 17.70
CA LEU A 339 6.12 -30.54 17.67
C LEU A 339 7.56 -30.19 17.26
N ASN A 340 7.78 -29.03 16.64
CA ASN A 340 9.09 -28.60 16.21
C ASN A 340 9.90 -28.00 17.40
N ALA A 341 10.96 -28.70 17.80
CA ALA A 341 11.79 -28.31 18.94
C ALA A 341 12.51 -26.97 18.72
N ASP A 342 12.86 -26.64 17.48
CA ASP A 342 13.65 -25.45 17.13
C ASP A 342 12.85 -24.14 17.24
N VAL A 343 11.53 -24.24 17.36
CA VAL A 343 10.62 -23.09 17.48
C VAL A 343 9.83 -23.06 18.77
N ARG A 344 10.06 -24.01 19.67
CA ARG A 344 9.31 -24.10 20.93
C ARG A 344 9.45 -22.84 21.79
N GLU A 345 10.65 -22.28 21.88
CA GLU A 345 10.89 -21.04 22.63
C GLU A 345 10.28 -19.82 21.93
N ASP A 346 10.37 -19.75 20.60
CA ASP A 346 9.73 -18.70 19.81
C ASP A 346 8.20 -18.72 20.00
N LEU A 347 7.61 -19.93 20.03
CA LEU A 347 6.18 -20.14 20.24
C LEU A 347 5.75 -19.79 21.66
N ARG A 348 6.52 -20.16 22.69
CA ARG A 348 6.26 -19.75 24.08
C ARG A 348 6.34 -18.24 24.26
N ALA A 349 7.32 -17.59 23.63
CA ALA A 349 7.42 -16.14 23.65
C ALA A 349 6.21 -15.48 22.98
N ALA A 350 5.74 -16.04 21.87
CA ALA A 350 4.51 -15.60 21.20
C ALA A 350 3.27 -15.78 22.08
N GLU A 351 3.12 -16.95 22.71
CA GLU A 351 2.03 -17.25 23.64
C GLU A 351 1.96 -16.22 24.77
N LEU A 352 3.10 -15.93 25.41
CA LEU A 352 3.16 -14.94 26.49
C LEU A 352 2.74 -13.55 26.00
N MET A 353 3.26 -13.11 24.84
CA MET A 353 2.90 -11.80 24.27
C MET A 353 1.42 -11.72 23.91
N VAL A 354 0.86 -12.75 23.28
CA VAL A 354 -0.55 -12.79 22.87
C VAL A 354 -1.45 -12.82 24.09
N ARG A 355 -1.09 -13.54 25.15
CA ARG A 355 -1.85 -13.59 26.41
C ARG A 355 -1.92 -12.22 27.10
N GLU A 356 -0.80 -11.49 27.15
CA GLU A 356 -0.78 -10.12 27.69
C GLU A 356 -1.65 -9.18 26.86
N LEU A 357 -1.56 -9.27 25.52
CA LEU A 357 -2.37 -8.46 24.61
C LEU A 357 -3.87 -8.79 24.70
N ALA A 358 -4.22 -10.06 24.88
CA ALA A 358 -5.60 -10.49 25.09
C ALA A 358 -6.16 -9.95 26.40
N ALA A 359 -5.40 -10.03 27.49
CA ALA A 359 -5.81 -9.46 28.78
C ALA A 359 -6.05 -7.94 28.72
N GLU A 360 -5.20 -7.22 27.98
CA GLU A 360 -5.39 -5.78 27.74
C GLU A 360 -6.61 -5.48 26.87
N ALA A 361 -6.87 -6.30 25.84
CA ALA A 361 -8.06 -6.16 25.00
C ALA A 361 -9.35 -6.41 25.80
N GLU A 362 -9.37 -7.43 26.67
CA GLU A 362 -10.48 -7.74 27.57
C GLU A 362 -10.75 -6.62 28.58
N SER A 363 -9.70 -6.02 29.15
CA SER A 363 -9.83 -4.91 30.10
C SER A 363 -10.28 -3.61 29.42
N SER A 364 -9.86 -3.39 28.17
CA SER A 364 -10.17 -2.19 27.38
C SER A 364 -11.55 -2.23 26.71
N GLY A 365 -12.09 -3.42 26.43
CA GLY A 365 -13.36 -3.60 25.72
C GLY A 365 -14.53 -2.81 26.33
N PRO A 366 -14.81 -2.91 27.64
CA PRO A 366 -15.88 -2.16 28.29
C PRO A 366 -15.71 -0.63 28.19
N ILE A 367 -14.47 -0.13 28.19
CA ILE A 367 -14.16 1.29 28.06
C ILE A 367 -14.46 1.76 26.64
N LEU A 368 -14.07 0.97 25.63
CA LEU A 368 -14.38 1.22 24.22
C LEU A 368 -15.89 1.24 23.98
N ASP A 369 -16.61 0.27 24.53
CA ASP A 369 -18.08 0.21 24.45
C ASP A 369 -18.74 1.45 25.07
N LEU A 370 -18.25 1.91 26.22
CA LEU A 370 -18.75 3.12 26.87
C LEU A 370 -18.49 4.36 26.00
N LEU A 371 -17.28 4.50 25.45
CA LEU A 371 -16.93 5.61 24.56
C LEU A 371 -17.80 5.62 23.30
N HIS A 372 -18.08 4.46 22.71
CA HIS A 372 -18.97 4.34 21.55
C HIS A 372 -20.40 4.78 21.89
N ARG A 373 -20.94 4.38 23.04
CA ARG A 373 -22.28 4.82 23.47
C ARG A 373 -22.35 6.33 23.69
N LEU A 374 -21.33 6.90 24.35
CA LEU A 374 -21.24 8.36 24.57
C LEU A 374 -21.10 9.18 23.27
N GLN A 375 -20.62 8.58 22.18
CA GLN A 375 -20.56 9.22 20.87
C GLN A 375 -21.88 9.13 20.09
N LEU A 376 -22.72 8.13 20.37
CA LEU A 376 -24.04 7.95 19.75
C LEU A 376 -25.13 8.83 20.40
N ASP A 377 -24.93 9.22 21.66
CA ASP A 377 -25.84 10.11 22.41
C ASP A 377 -25.57 11.62 22.18
N LYS A 378 -24.82 11.97 21.12
CA LYS A 378 -24.62 13.35 20.61
C LYS A 378 -25.24 13.50 19.24
#